data_AF-A0A812Y1B3-F1
#
_entry.id   AF-A0A812Y1B3-F1
#
_cell.length_a   1.000
_cell.length_b   1.000
_cell.length_c   1.000
_cell.angle_alpha   90.00
_cell.angle_beta   90.00
_cell.angle_gamma   90.00
#
_symmetry.space_group_name_H-M   'P 1'
#
loop_
_entity.id
_entity.type
_entity.pdbx_description
1 polymer ?
#
loop_
_entity_poly.entity_id
_entity_poly.type
_entity_poly.pdbx_seq_one_letter_code
_entity_poly.pdbx_strand_id
1 'polypeptide(L)'
;MVLLGLVSLALLGFVDAGANIRGNHQLVLEEIKQSLQESMQEVLRGGSGSKLEKIEKSIWQTYQSLPKNEFGHIGPRAVRYLVHNYFAKEHGWLIKGLEPHGHQADMSQVHEVNILQDKAPALVESLLEAQRKGRGLDLADAVAMLATLECLIFDEAIKLLQASYNLNALPMETPIDEVCIHDVLTSYLILFEMGERAVLQNPELHHALKVRASEVGGNWPLLVEFEEDAVSNFKFTNKDIRNPSLTSPTFSFEDAVDIVEGLTGDYGKWQNLECQQMKSELMELDVQ
;
A
#
# COMPACT_ATOMS: atom_id res chain seq x y z
N MET A 1 11.56 23.99 -11.87
CA MET A 1 10.86 24.23 -10.59
C MET A 1 9.35 24.08 -10.80
N VAL A 2 8.87 22.84 -10.96
CA VAL A 2 7.50 22.37 -10.69
C VAL A 2 7.68 20.88 -10.36
N LEU A 3 8.07 20.61 -9.13
CA LEU A 3 7.86 19.29 -8.52
C LEU A 3 6.41 19.30 -8.06
N LEU A 4 5.72 18.18 -8.20
CA LEU A 4 4.83 17.56 -7.20
C LEU A 4 3.86 16.61 -7.91
N GLY A 5 3.92 15.33 -7.53
CA GLY A 5 2.82 14.37 -7.76
C GLY A 5 1.51 14.94 -7.24
N LEU A 6 0.39 14.36 -7.67
CA LEU A 6 -0.94 14.97 -7.91
C LEU A 6 -1.51 15.93 -6.85
N VAL A 7 -0.92 16.09 -5.66
CA VAL A 7 -1.33 17.07 -4.66
C VAL A 7 -0.14 17.69 -3.95
N SER A 8 0.38 18.78 -4.50
CA SER A 8 0.90 19.86 -3.66
C SER A 8 0.77 21.20 -4.35
N LEU A 9 -0.28 21.93 -3.95
CA LEU A 9 -0.09 23.24 -3.37
C LEU A 9 -1.33 23.64 -2.55
N ALA A 10 -1.07 23.99 -1.28
CA ALA A 10 -1.79 24.94 -0.45
C ALA A 10 -3.26 24.66 -0.05
N LEU A 11 -3.43 24.08 1.14
CA LEU A 11 -4.52 24.50 2.04
C LEU A 11 -3.95 25.47 3.07
N LEU A 12 -4.28 26.75 2.91
CA LEU A 12 -4.03 27.79 3.90
C LEU A 12 -4.97 27.59 5.10
N GLY A 13 -4.35 27.38 6.26
CA GLY A 13 -4.72 28.00 7.53
C GLY A 13 -5.90 27.41 8.30
N PHE A 14 -5.61 26.53 9.26
CA PHE A 14 -6.32 26.54 10.54
C PHE A 14 -5.36 26.24 11.71
N VAL A 15 -5.72 26.87 12.82
CA VAL A 15 -4.93 27.19 14.02
C VAL A 15 -4.52 25.96 14.83
N ASP A 16 -3.27 25.99 15.29
CA ASP A 16 -2.66 25.11 16.28
C ASP A 16 -3.48 25.06 17.59
N ALA A 17 -3.86 23.85 17.99
CA ALA A 17 -4.34 23.55 19.33
C ALA A 17 -3.56 22.36 19.89
N GLY A 18 -2.29 22.60 20.22
CA GLY A 18 -1.48 21.69 21.01
C GLY A 18 -2.12 21.39 22.36
N ALA A 19 -2.64 20.18 22.52
CA ALA A 19 -2.82 19.54 23.83
C ALA A 19 -2.92 18.01 23.71
N ASN A 20 -1.99 17.32 24.38
CA ASN A 20 -2.08 15.91 24.83
C ASN A 20 -1.84 14.76 23.82
N ILE A 21 -0.80 14.86 22.98
CA ILE A 21 -0.47 13.85 21.95
C ILE A 21 0.31 12.63 22.50
N ARG A 22 0.96 12.74 23.66
CA ARG A 22 1.91 11.70 24.13
C ARG A 22 1.26 10.49 24.83
N GLY A 23 0.13 10.68 25.51
CA GLY A 23 -0.59 9.59 26.19
C GLY A 23 -1.44 8.74 25.24
N ASN A 24 -1.95 9.36 24.17
CA ASN A 24 -2.78 8.68 23.17
C ASN A 24 -1.95 7.77 22.25
N HIS A 25 -0.75 8.21 21.85
CA HIS A 25 0.15 7.40 21.02
C HIS A 25 0.54 6.07 21.67
N GLN A 26 0.79 6.06 22.99
CA GLN A 26 1.22 4.86 23.69
C GLN A 26 0.10 3.80 23.75
N LEU A 27 -1.15 4.24 23.96
CA LEU A 27 -2.32 3.35 23.99
C LEU A 27 -2.62 2.79 22.59
N VAL A 28 -2.54 3.63 21.56
CA VAL A 28 -2.68 3.23 20.15
C VAL A 28 -1.59 2.23 19.75
N LEU A 29 -0.34 2.43 20.20
CA LEU A 29 0.76 1.53 19.92
C LEU A 29 0.52 0.13 20.51
N GLU A 30 0.04 0.04 21.76
CA GLU A 30 -0.23 -1.25 22.40
C GLU A 30 -1.44 -1.97 21.77
N GLU A 31 -2.46 -1.24 21.34
CA GLU A 31 -3.59 -1.80 20.59
C GLU A 31 -3.15 -2.32 19.22
N ILE A 32 -2.32 -1.58 18.50
CA ILE A 32 -1.69 -2.01 17.24
C ILE A 32 -0.86 -3.27 17.48
N LYS A 33 -0.05 -3.32 18.55
CA LYS A 33 0.76 -4.49 18.91
C LYS A 33 -0.08 -5.73 19.16
N GLN A 34 -1.20 -5.58 19.86
CA GLN A 34 -2.08 -6.70 20.17
C GLN A 34 -2.78 -7.21 18.90
N SER A 35 -3.41 -6.32 18.13
CA SER A 35 -4.06 -6.65 16.86
C SER A 35 -3.09 -7.34 15.90
N LEU A 36 -1.83 -6.89 15.90
CA LEU A 36 -0.77 -7.45 15.11
C LEU A 36 -0.35 -8.86 15.53
N GLN A 37 -0.23 -9.10 16.83
CA GLN A 37 0.06 -10.44 17.35
C GLN A 37 -1.07 -11.40 17.01
N GLU A 38 -2.31 -10.92 17.01
CA GLU A 38 -3.49 -11.66 16.59
C GLU A 38 -3.41 -11.98 15.08
N SER A 39 -3.12 -11.00 14.22
CA SER A 39 -2.93 -11.23 12.77
C SER A 39 -1.78 -12.19 12.47
N MET A 40 -0.65 -12.09 13.18
CA MET A 40 0.46 -13.03 13.02
C MET A 40 0.08 -14.45 13.44
N GLN A 41 -0.67 -14.60 14.54
CA GLN A 41 -1.19 -15.89 14.98
C GLN A 41 -2.22 -16.44 14.00
N GLU A 42 -3.04 -15.59 13.40
CA GLU A 42 -4.00 -15.97 12.36
C GLU A 42 -3.28 -16.47 11.12
N VAL A 43 -2.24 -15.78 10.64
CA VAL A 43 -1.40 -16.22 9.50
C VAL A 43 -0.73 -17.57 9.78
N LEU A 44 -0.28 -17.80 11.03
CA LEU A 44 0.32 -19.07 11.45
C LEU A 44 -0.71 -20.20 11.65
N ARG A 45 -1.99 -19.89 11.89
CA ARG A 45 -3.08 -20.87 12.13
C ARG A 45 -3.92 -21.15 10.89
N GLY A 46 -4.08 -20.16 10.00
CA GLY A 46 -4.79 -20.25 8.74
C GLY A 46 -3.91 -20.91 7.68
N GLY A 47 -4.51 -21.70 6.77
CA GLY A 47 -3.82 -22.50 5.75
C GLY A 47 -3.11 -21.70 4.65
N SER A 48 -2.42 -20.61 4.99
CA SER A 48 -1.69 -19.71 4.10
C SER A 48 -0.30 -20.23 3.71
N GLY A 49 -0.11 -21.56 3.74
CA GLY A 49 1.18 -22.19 3.48
C GLY A 49 1.77 -21.79 2.12
N SER A 50 0.93 -21.64 1.09
CA SER A 50 1.40 -21.22 -0.24
C SER A 50 1.89 -19.77 -0.28
N LYS A 51 1.29 -18.85 0.50
CA LYS A 51 1.72 -17.45 0.60
C LYS A 51 3.03 -17.35 1.37
N LEU A 52 3.15 -18.04 2.50
CA LEU A 52 4.38 -18.08 3.28
C LEU A 52 5.54 -18.69 2.49
N GLU A 53 5.29 -19.77 1.73
CA GLU A 53 6.29 -20.37 0.85
C GLU A 53 6.77 -19.42 -0.26
N LYS A 54 5.86 -18.62 -0.84
CA LYS A 54 6.22 -17.61 -1.85
C LYS A 54 7.10 -16.53 -1.24
N ILE A 55 6.74 -16.02 -0.07
CA ILE A 55 7.52 -15.02 0.67
C ILE A 55 8.90 -15.59 1.00
N GLU A 56 8.95 -16.79 1.60
CA GLU A 56 10.20 -17.47 1.95
C GLU A 56 11.13 -17.62 0.75
N LYS A 57 10.60 -18.09 -0.38
CA LYS A 57 11.37 -18.22 -1.63
C LYS A 57 11.92 -16.88 -2.12
N SER A 58 11.12 -15.80 -2.03
CA SER A 58 11.56 -14.47 -2.46
C SER A 58 12.69 -13.93 -1.58
N ILE A 59 12.58 -14.11 -0.25
CA ILE A 59 13.55 -13.54 0.69
C ILE A 59 14.75 -14.43 0.99
N TRP A 60 14.72 -15.71 0.62
CA TRP A 60 15.74 -16.70 0.98
C TRP A 60 17.17 -16.19 0.72
N GLN A 61 17.44 -15.73 -0.51
CA GLN A 61 18.79 -15.28 -0.89
C GLN A 61 19.23 -14.03 -0.11
N THR A 62 18.34 -13.06 0.05
CA THR A 62 18.60 -11.85 0.84
C THR A 62 18.80 -12.19 2.31
N TYR A 63 18.02 -13.11 2.86
CA TYR A 63 18.19 -13.58 4.23
C TYR A 63 19.57 -14.22 4.40
N GLN A 64 19.99 -15.13 3.50
CA GLN A 64 21.28 -15.82 3.62
C GLN A 64 22.49 -14.87 3.57
N SER A 65 22.40 -13.75 2.84
CA SER A 65 23.50 -12.78 2.74
C SER A 65 23.62 -11.83 3.94
N LEU A 66 22.57 -11.72 4.76
CA LEU A 66 22.57 -10.82 5.91
C LEU A 66 23.41 -11.35 7.08
N PRO A 67 24.13 -10.47 7.79
CA PRO A 67 24.98 -10.86 8.91
C PRO A 67 24.15 -11.50 10.02
N LYS A 68 24.54 -12.72 10.41
CA LYS A 68 23.93 -13.46 11.51
C LYS A 68 24.64 -13.15 12.82
N ASN A 69 23.86 -13.11 13.90
CA ASN A 69 24.41 -13.07 15.25
C ASN A 69 24.85 -14.47 15.73
N GLU A 70 25.28 -14.56 16.98
CA GLU A 70 25.72 -15.81 17.63
C GLU A 70 24.65 -16.92 17.64
N PHE A 71 23.38 -16.59 17.42
CA PHE A 71 22.27 -17.53 17.35
C PHE A 71 21.93 -17.96 15.92
N GLY A 72 22.63 -17.45 14.89
CA GLY A 72 22.29 -17.71 13.49
C GLY A 72 21.13 -16.85 12.95
N HIS A 73 20.72 -15.83 13.69
CA HIS A 73 19.56 -14.99 13.42
C HIS A 73 19.97 -13.59 12.94
N ILE A 74 19.05 -12.86 12.28
CA ILE A 74 19.29 -11.47 11.86
C ILE A 74 18.92 -10.47 12.95
N GLY A 75 19.80 -9.50 13.18
CA GLY A 75 19.57 -8.41 14.12
C GLY A 75 18.68 -7.29 13.56
N PRO A 76 18.21 -6.35 14.41
CA PRO A 76 17.24 -5.30 14.05
C PRO A 76 17.55 -4.52 12.76
N ARG A 77 18.81 -4.13 12.54
CA ARG A 77 19.21 -3.39 11.33
C ARG A 77 19.07 -4.22 10.05
N ALA A 78 19.45 -5.50 10.12
CA ALA A 78 19.33 -6.43 9.01
C ALA A 78 17.87 -6.76 8.71
N VAL A 79 17.02 -6.79 9.74
CA VAL A 79 15.56 -6.95 9.61
C VAL A 79 14.95 -5.77 8.87
N ARG A 80 15.21 -4.52 9.29
CA ARG A 80 14.71 -3.33 8.60
C ARG A 80 15.12 -3.32 7.12
N TYR A 81 16.38 -3.65 6.84
CA TYR A 81 16.86 -3.80 5.47
C TYR A 81 16.11 -4.89 4.68
N LEU A 82 15.89 -6.07 5.28
CA LEU A 82 15.18 -7.17 4.64
C LEU A 82 13.75 -6.77 4.26
N VAL A 83 13.04 -6.13 5.19
CA VAL A 83 11.66 -5.65 4.98
C VAL A 83 11.61 -4.61 3.88
N HIS A 84 12.47 -3.59 3.97
CA HIS A 84 12.58 -2.57 2.94
C HIS A 84 12.85 -3.18 1.55
N ASN A 85 13.84 -4.09 1.45
CA ASN A 85 14.20 -4.72 0.18
C ASN A 85 13.04 -5.56 -0.39
N TYR A 86 12.35 -6.31 0.47
CA TYR A 86 11.21 -7.14 0.07
C TYR A 86 10.09 -6.30 -0.54
N PHE A 87 9.59 -5.28 0.17
CA PHE A 87 8.49 -4.45 -0.32
C PHE A 87 8.87 -3.60 -1.53
N ALA A 88 10.12 -3.10 -1.60
CA ALA A 88 10.59 -2.39 -2.78
C ALA A 88 10.66 -3.30 -4.02
N LYS A 89 11.06 -4.56 -3.84
CA LYS A 89 11.21 -5.51 -4.95
C LYS A 89 9.89 -6.12 -5.40
N GLU A 90 9.08 -6.60 -4.47
CA GLU A 90 7.84 -7.33 -4.79
C GLU A 90 6.68 -6.40 -5.11
N HIS A 91 6.60 -5.24 -4.43
CA HIS A 91 5.45 -4.32 -4.49
C HIS A 91 5.82 -2.92 -5.02
N GLY A 92 7.11 -2.62 -5.18
CA GLY A 92 7.57 -1.29 -5.59
C GLY A 92 7.41 -0.22 -4.50
N TRP A 93 7.22 -0.61 -3.24
CA TRP A 93 6.93 0.32 -2.14
C TRP A 93 8.16 0.68 -1.32
N LEU A 94 8.25 1.96 -0.96
CA LEU A 94 9.05 2.41 0.18
C LEU A 94 8.14 2.67 1.37
N ILE A 95 8.35 1.90 2.43
CA ILE A 95 7.65 2.08 3.70
C ILE A 95 8.46 3.04 4.56
N LYS A 96 7.87 4.22 4.81
CA LYS A 96 8.41 5.25 5.71
C LYS A 96 8.82 4.65 7.05
N GLY A 97 9.98 5.04 7.58
CA GLY A 97 10.45 4.61 8.90
C GLY A 97 11.13 3.24 8.91
N LEU A 98 11.15 2.52 7.79
CA LEU A 98 11.92 1.28 7.61
C LEU A 98 13.18 1.49 6.74
N GLU A 99 13.53 2.74 6.44
CA GLU A 99 14.71 3.04 5.61
C GLU A 99 16.02 2.68 6.33
N PRO A 100 17.01 2.12 5.62
CA PRO A 100 18.34 1.90 6.17
C PRO A 100 18.95 3.24 6.64
N HIS A 101 19.28 3.34 7.94
CA HIS A 101 19.90 4.55 8.50
C HIS A 101 21.18 4.90 7.72
N GLY A 102 21.21 6.08 7.07
CA GLY A 102 22.37 6.59 6.33
C GLY A 102 22.27 6.59 4.81
N HIS A 103 21.11 6.26 4.21
CA HIS A 103 20.87 6.31 2.75
C HIS A 103 19.72 7.25 2.36
N GLN A 104 19.72 8.47 2.92
CA GLN A 104 18.77 9.52 2.47
C GLN A 104 19.27 10.33 1.25
N ALA A 105 20.50 10.09 0.76
CA ALA A 105 21.14 11.00 -0.20
C ALA A 105 20.83 10.72 -1.69
N ASP A 106 20.42 9.52 -2.09
CA ASP A 106 20.31 9.15 -3.52
C ASP A 106 18.97 8.52 -3.96
N MET A 107 17.97 8.40 -3.08
CA MET A 107 16.71 7.71 -3.41
C MET A 107 15.61 8.64 -3.94
N SER A 108 15.96 9.66 -4.73
CA SER A 108 15.01 10.68 -5.23
C SER A 108 14.00 10.16 -6.26
N GLN A 109 13.85 8.84 -6.43
CA GLN A 109 13.16 8.23 -7.59
C GLN A 109 12.09 7.19 -7.20
N VAL A 110 11.87 6.90 -5.91
CA VAL A 110 10.84 5.94 -5.48
C VAL A 110 9.95 6.61 -4.43
N HIS A 111 8.63 6.57 -4.64
CA HIS A 111 7.66 7.31 -3.83
C HIS A 111 7.29 6.57 -2.53
N GLU A 112 7.06 7.35 -1.48
CA GLU A 112 6.76 6.87 -0.12
C GLU A 112 5.26 6.58 0.01
N VAL A 113 4.89 5.32 0.28
CA VAL A 113 3.49 4.93 0.47
C VAL A 113 3.11 5.16 1.94
N ASN A 114 2.41 6.25 2.22
CA ASN A 114 2.00 6.62 3.59
C ASN A 114 0.57 6.16 3.94
N ILE A 115 0.25 4.91 3.60
CA ILE A 115 -1.08 4.32 3.83
C ILE A 115 -1.12 3.63 5.19
N LEU A 116 0.00 3.06 5.60
CA LEU A 116 0.15 2.42 6.89
C LEU A 116 0.38 3.42 8.03
N GLN A 117 0.50 4.72 7.77
CA GLN A 117 0.81 5.71 8.81
C GLN A 117 2.07 5.31 9.61
N ASP A 118 2.05 5.49 10.93
CA ASP A 118 3.03 4.96 11.88
C ASP A 118 2.88 3.45 12.17
N LYS A 119 1.89 2.74 11.59
CA LYS A 119 1.60 1.33 11.93
C LYS A 119 2.72 0.40 11.49
N ALA A 120 3.30 0.57 10.30
CA ALA A 120 4.37 -0.30 9.81
C ALA A 120 5.67 -0.19 10.62
N PRO A 121 6.19 1.03 10.90
CA PRO A 121 7.33 1.21 11.79
C PRO A 121 7.07 0.69 13.19
N ALA A 122 5.91 1.01 13.78
CA ALA A 122 5.51 0.54 15.10
C ALA A 122 5.48 -0.99 15.18
N LEU A 123 4.96 -1.63 14.14
CA LEU A 123 4.94 -3.07 13.96
C LEU A 123 6.36 -3.63 13.95
N VAL A 124 7.23 -3.16 13.07
CA VAL A 124 8.60 -3.68 12.97
C VAL A 124 9.35 -3.51 14.29
N GLU A 125 9.25 -2.35 14.95
CA GLU A 125 9.85 -2.15 16.27
C GLU A 125 9.26 -3.12 17.31
N SER A 126 7.93 -3.27 17.34
CA SER A 126 7.29 -4.13 18.32
C SER A 126 7.60 -5.62 18.14
N LEU A 127 7.72 -6.10 16.90
CA LEU A 127 8.12 -7.47 16.63
C LEU A 127 9.59 -7.66 16.98
N LEU A 128 10.45 -6.68 16.72
CA LEU A 128 11.85 -6.72 17.16
C LEU A 128 11.97 -6.72 18.70
N GLU A 129 11.10 -6.01 19.41
CA GLU A 129 11.03 -6.02 20.89
C GLU A 129 10.47 -7.35 21.43
N ALA A 130 9.40 -7.87 20.81
CA ALA A 130 8.72 -9.09 21.21
C ALA A 130 9.53 -10.36 20.89
N GLN A 131 10.33 -10.34 19.81
CA GLN A 131 11.23 -11.41 19.42
C GLN A 131 12.46 -11.46 20.35
N ARG A 132 12.22 -12.05 21.53
CA ARG A 132 13.17 -12.62 22.49
C ARG A 132 14.41 -11.76 22.78
N LYS A 133 14.28 -10.71 23.61
CA LYS A 133 15.41 -10.09 24.37
C LYS A 133 16.73 -9.94 23.57
N GLY A 134 16.66 -9.55 22.30
CA GLY A 134 17.84 -9.32 21.45
C GLY A 134 18.43 -10.54 20.73
N ARG A 135 17.74 -11.69 20.65
CA ARG A 135 18.20 -12.87 19.89
C ARG A 135 18.06 -12.75 18.37
N GLY A 136 17.32 -11.76 17.87
CA GLY A 136 17.10 -11.57 16.42
C GLY A 136 16.09 -12.56 15.81
N LEU A 137 15.74 -12.34 14.54
CA LEU A 137 14.75 -13.15 13.81
C LEU A 137 15.44 -14.32 13.09
N ASP A 138 14.86 -15.51 13.17
CA ASP A 138 15.16 -16.57 12.21
C ASP A 138 14.44 -16.34 10.86
N LEU A 139 14.56 -17.27 9.91
CA LEU A 139 13.91 -17.13 8.61
C LEU A 139 12.39 -17.21 8.72
N ALA A 140 11.86 -18.13 9.52
CA ALA A 140 10.42 -18.32 9.66
C ALA A 140 9.79 -17.09 10.34
N ASP A 141 10.48 -16.55 11.34
CA ASP A 141 10.14 -15.28 11.99
C ASP A 141 10.09 -14.12 11.00
N ALA A 142 11.08 -14.01 10.11
CA ALA A 142 11.12 -12.98 9.08
C ALA A 142 9.99 -13.14 8.05
N VAL A 143 9.69 -14.37 7.62
CA VAL A 143 8.57 -14.68 6.71
C VAL A 143 7.23 -14.31 7.35
N ALA A 144 7.00 -14.70 8.60
CA ALA A 144 5.77 -14.39 9.33
C ALA A 144 5.58 -12.88 9.49
N MET A 145 6.66 -12.14 9.80
CA MET A 145 6.61 -10.69 9.89
C MET A 145 6.20 -10.03 8.57
N LEU A 146 6.81 -10.43 7.44
CA LEU A 146 6.47 -9.89 6.13
C LEU A 146 5.02 -10.20 5.73
N ALA A 147 4.58 -11.44 5.96
CA ALA A 147 3.21 -11.84 5.70
C ALA A 147 2.22 -11.00 6.52
N THR A 148 2.56 -10.70 7.77
CA THR A 148 1.73 -9.88 8.64
C THR A 148 1.68 -8.43 8.16
N LEU A 149 2.82 -7.87 7.73
CA LEU A 149 2.87 -6.54 7.12
C LEU A 149 1.99 -6.47 5.86
N GLU A 150 2.06 -7.48 4.99
CA GLU A 150 1.19 -7.56 3.81
C GLU A 150 -0.29 -7.59 4.19
N CYS A 151 -0.68 -8.44 5.14
CA CYS A 151 -2.07 -8.51 5.62
C CYS A 151 -2.57 -7.15 6.10
N LEU A 152 -1.78 -6.41 6.88
CA LEU A 152 -2.17 -5.08 7.34
C LEU A 152 -2.35 -4.07 6.21
N ILE A 153 -1.54 -4.17 5.16
CA ILE A 153 -1.68 -3.29 4.00
C ILE A 153 -2.97 -3.60 3.25
N PHE A 154 -3.26 -4.88 3.06
CA PHE A 154 -4.51 -5.31 2.42
C PHE A 154 -5.75 -4.95 3.26
N ASP A 155 -5.68 -5.06 4.59
CA ASP A 155 -6.77 -4.64 5.47
C ASP A 155 -7.06 -3.13 5.35
N GLU A 156 -6.02 -2.31 5.19
CA GLU A 156 -6.17 -0.88 4.97
C GLU A 156 -6.71 -0.57 3.57
N ALA A 157 -6.25 -1.31 2.54
CA ALA A 157 -6.79 -1.21 1.19
C ALA A 157 -8.30 -1.50 1.13
N ILE A 158 -8.78 -2.51 1.87
CA ILE A 158 -10.21 -2.83 1.96
C ILE A 158 -11.00 -1.67 2.61
N LYS A 159 -10.45 -1.00 3.64
CA LYS A 159 -11.12 0.18 4.24
C LYS A 159 -11.21 1.34 3.27
N LEU A 160 -10.17 1.58 2.47
CA LEU A 160 -10.18 2.61 1.43
C LEU A 160 -11.19 2.25 0.32
N LEU A 161 -11.32 0.97 -0.04
CA LEU A 161 -12.35 0.51 -0.97
C LEU A 161 -13.75 0.77 -0.42
N GLN A 162 -14.03 0.40 0.83
CA GLN A 162 -15.31 0.69 1.49
C GLN A 162 -15.62 2.19 1.52
N ALA A 163 -14.63 3.02 1.85
CA ALA A 163 -14.77 4.48 1.80
C ALA A 163 -15.09 4.95 0.37
N SER A 164 -14.46 4.35 -0.65
CA SER A 164 -14.72 4.69 -2.06
C SER A 164 -16.16 4.38 -2.47
N TYR A 165 -16.71 3.22 -2.10
CA TYR A 165 -18.13 2.92 -2.32
C TYR A 165 -19.03 3.97 -1.66
N ASN A 166 -18.76 4.31 -0.39
CA ASN A 166 -19.54 5.30 0.35
C ASN A 166 -19.48 6.70 -0.28
N LEU A 167 -18.29 7.15 -0.70
CA LEU A 167 -18.09 8.47 -1.31
C LEU A 167 -18.76 8.60 -2.68
N ASN A 168 -18.94 7.49 -3.40
CA ASN A 168 -19.69 7.45 -4.66
C ASN A 168 -21.18 7.11 -4.47
N ALA A 169 -21.65 6.98 -3.21
CA ALA A 169 -23.01 6.60 -2.88
C ALA A 169 -23.48 5.28 -3.53
N LEU A 170 -22.56 4.31 -3.63
CA LEU A 170 -22.81 3.00 -4.24
C LEU A 170 -22.97 1.90 -3.18
N PRO A 171 -23.84 0.90 -3.42
CA PRO A 171 -24.06 -0.21 -2.50
C PRO A 171 -22.91 -1.22 -2.53
N MET A 172 -22.65 -1.88 -1.40
CA MET A 172 -21.66 -2.97 -1.30
C MET A 172 -22.34 -4.35 -1.36
N GLU A 173 -23.62 -4.42 -1.00
CA GLU A 173 -24.38 -5.68 -0.87
C GLU A 173 -24.95 -6.17 -2.20
N THR A 174 -25.00 -5.30 -3.20
CA THR A 174 -25.55 -5.61 -4.53
C THR A 174 -24.50 -5.36 -5.60
N PRO A 175 -24.41 -6.23 -6.63
CA PRO A 175 -23.49 -6.01 -7.74
C PRO A 175 -23.72 -4.67 -8.44
N ILE A 176 -22.63 -4.01 -8.79
CA ILE A 176 -22.61 -2.77 -9.55
C ILE A 176 -22.23 -3.03 -11.01
N ASP A 177 -22.55 -2.10 -11.91
CA ASP A 177 -22.17 -2.21 -13.31
C ASP A 177 -20.71 -1.76 -13.56
N GLU A 178 -20.27 -1.92 -14.81
CA GLU A 178 -18.89 -1.60 -15.22
C GLU A 178 -18.57 -0.10 -15.06
N VAL A 179 -19.53 0.80 -15.32
CA VAL A 179 -19.29 2.24 -15.16
C VAL A 179 -19.08 2.57 -13.68
N CYS A 180 -19.89 1.99 -12.81
CA CYS A 180 -19.80 2.19 -11.38
C CYS A 180 -18.50 1.65 -10.78
N ILE A 181 -18.01 0.48 -11.21
CA ILE A 181 -16.76 -0.07 -10.66
C ILE A 181 -15.56 0.80 -11.02
N HIS A 182 -15.49 1.33 -12.25
CA HIS A 182 -14.46 2.30 -12.65
C HIS A 182 -14.49 3.56 -11.78
N ASP A 183 -15.69 4.04 -11.45
CA ASP A 183 -15.87 5.23 -10.60
C ASP A 183 -15.37 4.98 -9.15
N VAL A 184 -15.65 3.80 -8.61
CA VAL A 184 -15.16 3.33 -7.29
C VAL A 184 -13.65 3.16 -7.30
N LEU A 185 -13.08 2.47 -8.27
CA LEU A 185 -11.65 2.16 -8.31
C LEU A 185 -10.80 3.40 -8.55
N THR A 186 -11.26 4.33 -9.38
CA THR A 186 -10.63 5.64 -9.50
C THR A 186 -10.66 6.39 -8.17
N SER A 187 -11.78 6.35 -7.45
CA SER A 187 -11.89 6.96 -6.13
C SER A 187 -10.94 6.32 -5.13
N TYR A 188 -10.83 4.99 -5.16
CA TYR A 188 -9.88 4.23 -4.36
C TYR A 188 -8.44 4.70 -4.59
N LEU A 189 -8.01 4.81 -5.85
CA LEU A 189 -6.65 5.26 -6.19
C LEU A 189 -6.36 6.70 -5.71
N ILE A 190 -7.35 7.60 -5.79
CA ILE A 190 -7.21 8.96 -5.21
C ILE A 190 -6.99 8.88 -3.70
N LEU A 191 -7.80 8.11 -2.98
CA LEU A 191 -7.67 7.98 -1.53
C LEU A 191 -6.33 7.30 -1.16
N PHE A 192 -5.93 6.29 -1.92
CA PHE A 192 -4.69 5.56 -1.75
C PHE A 192 -3.48 6.49 -1.88
N GLU A 193 -3.46 7.34 -2.91
CA GLU A 193 -2.40 8.33 -3.11
C GLU A 193 -2.36 9.40 -2.00
N MET A 194 -3.54 9.83 -1.53
CA MET A 194 -3.62 10.83 -0.45
C MET A 194 -3.12 10.28 0.90
N GLY A 195 -3.18 8.97 1.12
CA GLY A 195 -2.76 8.30 2.35
C GLY A 195 -3.41 8.93 3.59
N GLU A 196 -2.62 9.30 4.59
CA GLU A 196 -3.08 9.99 5.82
C GLU A 196 -3.90 11.27 5.59
N ARG A 197 -3.73 11.94 4.44
CA ARG A 197 -4.44 13.19 4.13
C ARG A 197 -5.85 12.94 3.57
N ALA A 198 -6.21 11.68 3.32
CA ALA A 198 -7.50 11.32 2.75
C ALA A 198 -8.66 11.64 3.72
N VAL A 199 -9.70 12.30 3.21
CA VAL A 199 -10.92 12.56 3.96
C VAL A 199 -12.00 11.57 3.54
N LEU A 200 -12.18 10.52 4.35
CA LEU A 200 -12.97 9.34 3.96
C LEU A 200 -14.50 9.52 4.06
N GLN A 201 -14.98 10.62 4.63
CA GLN A 201 -16.40 10.83 4.99
C GLN A 201 -17.00 12.12 4.39
N ASN A 202 -16.39 12.69 3.35
CA ASN A 202 -16.85 13.93 2.73
C ASN A 202 -17.01 13.74 1.21
N PRO A 203 -18.20 13.27 0.76
CA PRO A 203 -18.48 13.03 -0.65
C PRO A 203 -18.34 14.28 -1.52
N GLU A 204 -18.72 15.46 -1.02
CA GLU A 204 -18.65 16.71 -1.77
C GLU A 204 -17.19 17.12 -2.04
N LEU A 205 -16.32 17.00 -1.03
CA LEU A 205 -14.90 17.26 -1.18
C LEU A 205 -14.26 16.25 -2.12
N HIS A 206 -14.58 14.96 -1.98
CA HIS A 206 -14.06 13.91 -2.85
C HIS A 206 -14.44 14.12 -4.31
N HIS A 207 -15.71 14.44 -4.57
CA HIS A 207 -16.18 14.76 -5.91
C HIS A 207 -15.44 15.97 -6.50
N ALA A 208 -15.24 17.03 -5.72
CA ALA A 208 -14.49 18.20 -6.16
C ALA A 208 -13.01 17.88 -6.46
N LEU A 209 -12.38 17.00 -5.67
CA LEU A 209 -11.03 16.50 -5.92
C LEU A 209 -10.96 15.70 -7.22
N LYS A 210 -11.92 14.81 -7.45
CA LYS A 210 -12.00 13.98 -8.66
C LYS A 210 -12.15 14.81 -9.93
N VAL A 211 -13.05 15.79 -9.92
CA VAL A 211 -13.23 16.74 -11.04
C VAL A 211 -11.95 17.53 -11.29
N ARG A 212 -11.32 18.05 -10.23
CA ARG A 212 -10.07 18.79 -10.38
C ARG A 212 -8.95 17.91 -10.94
N ALA A 213 -8.83 16.68 -10.47
CA ALA A 213 -7.80 15.74 -10.92
C ALA A 213 -7.95 15.44 -12.42
N SER A 214 -9.17 15.26 -12.91
CA SER A 214 -9.43 15.03 -14.33
C SER A 214 -9.22 16.26 -15.21
N GLU A 215 -9.50 17.47 -14.70
CA GLU A 215 -9.34 18.73 -15.44
C GLU A 215 -7.88 19.19 -15.54
N VAL A 216 -7.07 18.98 -14.50
CA VAL A 216 -5.66 19.41 -14.47
C VAL A 216 -4.79 18.60 -15.44
N GLY A 217 -5.25 17.42 -15.85
CA GLY A 217 -4.73 16.70 -17.02
C GLY A 217 -3.29 16.21 -16.92
N GLY A 218 -2.70 16.17 -15.71
CA GLY A 218 -1.39 15.60 -15.46
C GLY A 218 -1.41 14.07 -15.60
N ASN A 219 -1.08 13.36 -14.55
CA ASN A 219 -0.99 11.90 -14.55
C ASN A 219 -2.35 11.17 -14.54
N TRP A 220 -3.45 11.92 -14.58
CA TRP A 220 -4.80 11.38 -14.54
C TRP A 220 -5.11 10.33 -15.62
N PRO A 221 -4.74 10.51 -16.90
CA PRO A 221 -4.96 9.49 -17.92
C PRO A 221 -4.21 8.18 -17.63
N LEU A 222 -2.98 8.26 -17.09
CA LEU A 222 -2.20 7.08 -16.72
C LEU A 222 -2.81 6.34 -15.52
N LEU A 223 -3.40 7.08 -14.57
CA LEU A 223 -4.10 6.50 -13.43
C LEU A 223 -5.36 5.76 -13.88
N VAL A 224 -6.12 6.35 -14.81
CA VAL A 224 -7.31 5.71 -15.40
C VAL A 224 -6.90 4.47 -16.22
N GLU A 225 -5.84 4.55 -17.03
CA GLU A 225 -5.32 3.41 -17.78
C GLU A 225 -4.91 2.25 -16.84
N PHE A 226 -4.21 2.56 -15.75
CA PHE A 226 -3.82 1.57 -14.74
C PHE A 226 -5.03 0.88 -14.10
N GLU A 227 -6.08 1.64 -13.81
CA GLU A 227 -7.34 1.14 -13.29
C GLU A 227 -8.08 0.25 -14.31
N GLU A 228 -8.22 0.71 -15.55
CA GLU A 228 -8.87 -0.01 -16.64
C GLU A 228 -8.16 -1.34 -16.96
N ASP A 229 -6.83 -1.35 -16.91
CA ASP A 229 -6.01 -2.54 -17.07
C ASP A 229 -6.27 -3.55 -15.96
N ALA A 230 -6.40 -3.12 -14.70
CA ALA A 230 -6.70 -4.00 -13.59
C ALA A 230 -8.08 -4.66 -13.74
N VAL A 231 -9.11 -3.89 -14.12
CA VAL A 231 -10.46 -4.44 -14.39
C VAL A 231 -10.42 -5.40 -15.57
N SER A 232 -9.66 -5.09 -16.62
CA SER A 232 -9.49 -5.94 -17.81
C SER A 232 -8.78 -7.25 -17.49
N ASN A 233 -7.72 -7.21 -16.69
CA ASN A 233 -7.01 -8.40 -16.21
C ASN A 233 -7.91 -9.29 -15.36
N PHE A 234 -8.72 -8.70 -14.48
CA PHE A 234 -9.70 -9.44 -13.70
C PHE A 234 -10.74 -10.14 -14.58
N LYS A 235 -11.33 -9.41 -15.55
CA LYS A 235 -12.27 -9.97 -16.53
C LYS A 235 -11.66 -11.13 -17.31
N PHE A 236 -10.38 -11.02 -17.70
CA PHE A 236 -9.67 -12.06 -18.44
C PHE A 236 -9.44 -13.31 -17.61
N THR A 237 -8.92 -13.16 -16.37
CA THR A 237 -8.67 -14.28 -15.45
C THR A 237 -9.96 -15.03 -15.09
N ASN A 238 -11.07 -14.32 -14.97
CA ASN A 238 -12.36 -14.90 -14.56
C ASN A 238 -13.26 -15.29 -15.74
N LYS A 239 -12.74 -15.27 -16.97
CA LYS A 239 -13.50 -15.54 -18.19
C LYS A 239 -14.07 -16.96 -18.25
N ASP A 240 -13.38 -17.94 -17.66
CA ASP A 240 -13.81 -19.34 -17.64
C ASP A 240 -14.89 -19.63 -16.59
N ILE A 241 -15.00 -18.76 -15.58
CA ILE A 241 -15.94 -18.91 -14.46
C ILE A 241 -17.22 -18.09 -14.72
N ARG A 242 -17.08 -16.94 -15.41
CA ARG A 242 -18.20 -16.04 -15.71
C ARG A 242 -18.94 -16.48 -16.97
N ASN A 243 -20.27 -16.41 -16.94
CA ASN A 243 -21.11 -16.79 -18.07
C ASN A 243 -20.84 -15.85 -19.27
N PRO A 244 -20.34 -16.36 -20.41
CA PRO A 244 -20.00 -15.55 -21.59
C PRO A 244 -21.19 -14.84 -22.23
N SER A 245 -22.42 -15.15 -21.79
CA SER A 245 -23.68 -14.65 -22.36
C SER A 245 -24.18 -13.36 -21.70
N LEU A 246 -23.56 -12.88 -20.61
CA LEU A 246 -23.92 -11.58 -20.04
C LEU A 246 -23.33 -10.46 -20.90
N THR A 247 -24.21 -9.63 -21.46
CA THR A 247 -23.87 -8.50 -22.32
C THR A 247 -23.33 -7.30 -21.53
N SER A 248 -23.52 -7.30 -20.21
CA SER A 248 -23.00 -6.29 -19.28
C SER A 248 -22.49 -7.01 -18.03
N PRO A 249 -21.16 -7.09 -17.83
CA PRO A 249 -20.62 -7.68 -16.62
C PRO A 249 -21.04 -6.83 -15.40
N THR A 250 -21.39 -7.51 -14.32
CA THR A 250 -21.60 -6.87 -13.00
C THR A 250 -20.48 -7.31 -12.08
N PHE A 251 -20.24 -6.52 -11.04
CA PHE A 251 -19.12 -6.69 -10.10
C PHE A 251 -19.68 -6.67 -8.68
N SER A 252 -19.46 -7.75 -7.92
CA SER A 252 -19.74 -7.77 -6.49
C SER A 252 -18.66 -7.00 -5.71
N PHE A 253 -18.88 -6.79 -4.42
CA PHE A 253 -17.85 -6.21 -3.56
C PHE A 253 -16.61 -7.11 -3.47
N GLU A 254 -16.79 -8.43 -3.47
CA GLU A 254 -15.68 -9.40 -3.49
C GLU A 254 -14.87 -9.30 -4.78
N ASP A 255 -15.53 -9.14 -5.93
CA ASP A 255 -14.84 -8.89 -7.20
C ASP A 255 -13.98 -7.60 -7.12
N ALA A 256 -14.51 -6.55 -6.47
CA ALA A 256 -13.78 -5.31 -6.26
C ALA A 256 -12.59 -5.46 -5.30
N VAL A 257 -12.71 -6.30 -4.26
CA VAL A 257 -11.60 -6.64 -3.35
C VAL A 257 -10.48 -7.34 -4.11
N ASP A 258 -10.79 -8.32 -4.97
CA ASP A 258 -9.79 -9.01 -5.79
C ASP A 258 -9.07 -8.05 -6.74
N ILE A 259 -9.80 -7.11 -7.36
CA ILE A 259 -9.20 -6.09 -8.23
C ILE A 259 -8.29 -5.16 -7.40
N VAL A 260 -8.75 -4.72 -6.23
CA VAL A 260 -7.98 -3.85 -5.33
C VAL A 260 -6.73 -4.54 -4.80
N GLU A 261 -6.76 -5.85 -4.53
CA GLU A 261 -5.57 -6.60 -4.13
C GLU A 261 -4.46 -6.49 -5.19
N GLY A 262 -4.84 -6.65 -6.47
CA GLY A 262 -3.94 -6.46 -7.61
C GLY A 262 -3.45 -5.02 -7.75
N LEU A 263 -4.38 -4.05 -7.76
CA LEU A 263 -4.04 -2.62 -7.86
C LEU A 263 -3.06 -2.19 -6.76
N THR A 264 -3.31 -2.62 -5.52
CA THR A 264 -2.46 -2.33 -4.37
C THR A 264 -1.06 -2.89 -4.60
N GLY A 265 -0.93 -4.19 -4.88
CA GLY A 265 0.36 -4.84 -5.07
C GLY A 265 1.21 -4.28 -6.21
N ASP A 266 0.58 -3.75 -7.26
CA ASP A 266 1.29 -3.21 -8.43
C ASP A 266 1.43 -1.68 -8.45
N TYR A 267 0.72 -0.96 -7.56
CA TYR A 267 0.73 0.51 -7.53
C TYR A 267 2.14 1.11 -7.45
N GLY A 268 3.00 0.56 -6.59
CA GLY A 268 4.37 1.07 -6.43
C GLY A 268 5.21 0.92 -7.69
N LYS A 269 5.02 -0.17 -8.44
CA LYS A 269 5.71 -0.41 -9.71
C LYS A 269 5.23 0.55 -10.79
N TRP A 270 3.92 0.73 -10.90
CA TRP A 270 3.30 1.67 -11.84
C TRP A 270 3.79 3.10 -11.60
N GLN A 271 3.77 3.57 -10.34
CA GLN A 271 4.21 4.92 -10.00
C GLN A 271 5.71 5.14 -10.25
N ASN A 272 6.55 4.13 -10.03
CA ASN A 272 7.96 4.22 -10.37
C ASN A 272 8.20 4.33 -11.89
N LEU A 273 7.42 3.61 -12.71
CA LEU A 273 7.49 3.73 -14.18
C LEU A 273 7.10 5.13 -14.63
N GLU A 274 6.02 5.68 -14.09
CA GLU A 274 5.58 7.05 -14.34
C GLU A 274 6.66 8.09 -13.97
N CYS A 275 7.28 7.95 -12.80
CA CYS A 275 8.38 8.82 -12.38
C CYS A 275 9.57 8.78 -13.37
N GLN A 276 9.89 7.60 -13.89
CA GLN A 276 10.96 7.44 -14.88
C GLN A 276 10.60 8.08 -16.23
N GLN A 277 9.34 7.97 -16.67
CA GLN A 277 8.85 8.60 -17.90
C GLN A 277 8.95 10.13 -17.81
N MET A 278 8.40 10.73 -16.75
CA MET A 278 8.50 12.19 -16.54
C MET A 278 9.95 12.66 -16.48
N LYS A 279 10.82 11.90 -15.81
CA LYS A 279 12.25 12.22 -15.78
C LYS A 279 12.86 12.23 -17.18
N SER A 280 12.53 11.24 -18.02
CA SER A 280 13.01 11.18 -19.40
C SER A 280 12.57 12.41 -20.19
N GLU A 281 11.29 12.77 -20.12
CA GLU A 281 10.73 13.94 -20.81
C GLU A 281 11.39 15.25 -20.35
N LEU A 282 11.61 15.40 -19.04
CA LEU A 282 12.32 16.56 -18.47
C LEU A 282 13.78 16.62 -18.91
N MET A 283 14.47 15.48 -18.99
CA MET A 283 15.85 15.42 -19.49
C MET A 283 15.94 15.76 -20.98
N GLU A 284 14.94 15.43 -21.79
CA GLU A 284 14.88 15.83 -23.19
C GLU A 284 14.70 17.35 -23.38
N LEU A 285 13.99 18.01 -22.46
CA LEU A 285 13.79 19.46 -22.47
C LEU A 285 15.04 20.25 -22.01
N ASP A 286 15.86 19.68 -21.14
CA ASP A 286 17.06 20.33 -20.57
C ASP A 286 18.28 20.34 -21.55
N VAL A 287 18.17 19.62 -22.67
CA VAL A 287 19.20 19.55 -23.72
C VAL A 287 19.06 20.72 -24.75
N GLN A 288 18.10 21.63 -24.56
CA GLN A 288 17.90 22.84 -25.38
C GLN A 288 18.48 24.10 -24.73
#